data_AF-A0A815SQ84-F1
#
_entry.id   AF-A0A815SQ84-F1
#
_cell.length_a   1.000
_cell.length_b   1.000
_cell.length_c   1.000
_cell.angle_alpha   90.00
_cell.angle_beta   90.00
_cell.angle_gamma   90.00
#
_symmetry.space_group_name_H-M   'P 1'
#
loop_
_entity.id
_entity.type
_entity.pdbx_description
1 polymer ?
#
loop_
_entity_poly.entity_id
_entity_poly.type
_entity_poly.pdbx_seq_one_letter_code
_entity_poly.pdbx_strand_id
1 'polypeptide(L)'
;MKYLDKLWHFALISISGLFSVTFSIVYTYVADVTDENSRSTAYGLVTATFAASLITSPAIGAYLARLYSENVIIALSTLVAILDLLFIYFCVPESLPERLRTNQKLSWNKIDPFGALRNITHDRFIYLICLIVLLSYLPEAGQYSCFFVYLRLMLGFSEDEVAYFIAFIGVLSCIAQTLILACLQRYFGAKETIMVGLFFQIVQLAAFGIATSNSIMWFAGGLAALSSVTYPSISA
;
A
#
# COMPACT_ATOMS: atom_id res chain seq x y z
N MET A 1 10.26 26.15 -25.24
CA MET A 1 10.80 25.92 -23.88
C MET A 1 9.82 25.22 -22.91
N LYS A 2 8.48 25.43 -22.98
CA LYS A 2 7.48 24.74 -22.10
C LYS A 2 7.36 23.20 -22.21
N TYR A 3 7.95 22.57 -23.24
CA TYR A 3 7.91 21.11 -23.41
C TYR A 3 9.08 20.38 -22.72
N LEU A 4 10.21 21.08 -22.49
CA LEU A 4 11.36 20.50 -21.80
C LEU A 4 11.01 20.19 -20.33
N ASP A 5 10.26 21.07 -19.67
CA ASP A 5 9.82 20.84 -18.29
C ASP A 5 8.91 19.63 -18.17
N LYS A 6 8.01 19.39 -19.14
CA LYS A 6 7.09 18.23 -19.10
C LYS A 6 7.82 16.91 -19.28
N LEU A 7 8.78 16.84 -20.21
CA LEU A 7 9.60 15.66 -20.42
C LEU A 7 10.49 15.38 -19.21
N TRP A 8 11.01 16.43 -18.55
CA TRP A 8 11.79 16.30 -17.33
C TRP A 8 10.95 15.78 -16.16
N HIS A 9 9.74 16.31 -15.96
CA HIS A 9 8.82 15.79 -14.94
C HIS A 9 8.44 14.34 -15.23
N PHE A 10 8.18 14.00 -16.50
CA PHE A 10 7.91 12.62 -16.90
C PHE A 10 9.09 11.68 -16.60
N ALA A 11 10.32 12.11 -16.89
CA ALA A 11 11.53 11.35 -16.59
C ALA A 11 11.70 11.15 -15.07
N LEU A 12 11.52 12.21 -14.27
CA LEU A 12 11.60 12.13 -12.81
C LEU A 12 10.55 11.17 -12.23
N ILE A 13 9.30 11.24 -12.70
CA ILE A 13 8.23 10.33 -12.26
C ILE A 13 8.54 8.88 -12.67
N SER A 14 9.06 8.67 -13.89
CA SER A 14 9.44 7.34 -14.38
C SER A 14 10.55 6.72 -13.54
N ILE A 15 11.57 7.50 -13.18
CA ILE A 15 12.67 7.06 -12.30
C ILE A 15 12.13 6.78 -10.89
N SER A 16 11.28 7.65 -10.35
CA SER A 16 10.63 7.41 -9.05
C SER A 16 9.82 6.12 -9.03
N GLY A 17 9.14 5.79 -10.13
CA GLY A 17 8.40 4.54 -10.28
C GLY A 17 9.30 3.30 -10.23
N LEU A 18 10.49 3.37 -10.83
CA LEU A 18 11.51 2.32 -10.77
C LEU A 18 11.97 2.04 -9.33
N PHE A 19 12.09 3.08 -8.50
CA PHE A 19 12.41 2.95 -7.08
C PHE A 19 11.22 2.59 -6.19
N SER A 20 10.00 2.52 -6.73
CA SER A 20 8.78 2.24 -5.96
C SER A 20 8.58 0.76 -5.59
N VAL A 21 9.53 -0.13 -5.92
CA VAL A 21 9.46 -1.59 -5.69
C VAL A 21 9.74 -1.97 -4.21
N THR A 22 9.81 -0.99 -3.32
CA THR A 22 10.16 -1.17 -1.90
C THR A 22 9.24 -2.16 -1.16
N PHE A 23 7.92 -2.14 -1.44
CA PHE A 23 6.98 -3.06 -0.80
C PHE A 23 7.34 -4.53 -1.00
N SER A 24 7.75 -4.91 -2.21
CA SER A 24 8.13 -6.29 -2.52
C SER A 24 9.35 -6.74 -1.70
N ILE A 25 10.34 -5.86 -1.57
CA ILE A 25 11.57 -6.13 -0.80
C ILE A 25 11.24 -6.26 0.69
N VAL A 26 10.43 -5.33 1.23
CA VAL A 26 10.04 -5.35 2.64
C VAL A 26 9.23 -6.61 2.98
N TYR A 27 8.28 -7.02 2.14
CA TYR A 27 7.53 -8.25 2.40
C TYR A 27 8.41 -9.48 2.32
N THR A 28 9.33 -9.55 1.37
CA THR A 28 10.29 -10.67 1.29
C THR A 28 11.14 -10.75 2.56
N TYR A 29 11.66 -9.61 3.03
CA TYR A 29 12.42 -9.54 4.28
C TYR A 29 11.59 -10.01 5.48
N VAL A 30 10.35 -9.55 5.60
CA VAL A 30 9.45 -9.95 6.69
C VAL A 30 9.09 -11.43 6.58
N ALA A 31 8.93 -11.99 5.38
CA ALA A 31 8.70 -13.41 5.15
C ALA A 31 9.86 -14.29 5.64
N ASP A 32 11.09 -13.82 5.44
CA ASP A 32 12.32 -14.52 5.81
C ASP A 32 12.52 -14.57 7.33
N VAL A 33 12.10 -13.51 8.05
CA VAL A 33 12.32 -13.35 9.50
C VAL A 33 11.12 -13.84 10.34
N THR A 34 9.95 -14.04 9.73
CA THR A 34 8.69 -14.35 10.43
C THR A 34 8.18 -15.76 10.14
N ASP A 35 7.74 -16.46 11.19
CA ASP A 35 7.11 -17.79 11.08
C ASP A 35 5.77 -17.75 10.33
N GLU A 36 5.47 -18.81 9.55
CA GLU A 36 4.29 -18.94 8.68
C GLU A 36 2.97 -18.53 9.35
N ASN A 37 2.74 -18.97 10.58
CA ASN A 37 1.50 -18.70 11.32
C ASN A 37 1.32 -17.22 11.70
N SER A 38 2.40 -16.44 11.72
CA SER A 38 2.40 -15.03 12.14
C SER A 38 2.66 -14.04 10.99
N ARG A 39 2.95 -14.53 9.78
CA ARG A 39 3.25 -13.69 8.60
C ARG A 39 2.16 -12.68 8.28
N SER A 40 0.89 -13.10 8.30
CA SER A 40 -0.22 -12.18 8.01
C SER A 40 -0.30 -11.03 9.01
N THR A 41 -0.03 -11.29 10.29
CA THR A 41 -0.02 -10.24 11.32
C THR A 41 1.18 -9.31 11.12
N ALA A 42 2.36 -9.85 10.78
CA ALA A 42 3.54 -9.05 10.50
C ALA A 42 3.36 -8.15 9.27
N TYR A 43 2.80 -8.68 8.16
CA TYR A 43 2.43 -7.88 6.99
C TYR A 43 1.40 -6.81 7.33
N GLY A 44 0.43 -7.14 8.17
CA GLY A 44 -0.53 -6.18 8.72
C GLY A 44 0.11 -5.02 9.46
N LEU A 45 1.13 -5.29 10.29
CA LEU A 45 1.87 -4.25 11.01
C LEU A 45 2.69 -3.36 10.07
N VAL A 46 3.30 -3.93 9.03
CA VAL A 46 4.02 -3.18 7.99
C VAL A 46 3.06 -2.23 7.27
N THR A 47 1.92 -2.73 6.80
CA THR A 47 0.93 -1.89 6.09
C THR A 47 0.31 -0.85 7.01
N ALA A 48 0.07 -1.19 8.28
CA ALA A 48 -0.46 -0.25 9.26
C ALA A 48 0.52 0.91 9.51
N THR A 49 1.82 0.62 9.62
CA THR A 49 2.86 1.65 9.79
C THR A 49 2.93 2.56 8.56
N PHE A 50 2.76 1.99 7.36
CA PHE A 50 2.65 2.77 6.13
C PHE A 50 1.38 3.65 6.11
N ALA A 51 0.22 3.10 6.47
CA ALA A 51 -1.04 3.84 6.55
C ALA A 51 -0.95 4.98 7.59
N ALA A 52 -0.35 4.73 8.75
CA ALA A 52 -0.07 5.75 9.75
C ALA A 52 0.80 6.87 9.18
N SER A 53 1.90 6.50 8.50
CA SER A 53 2.84 7.43 7.87
C SER A 53 2.16 8.31 6.82
N LEU A 54 1.25 7.76 6.02
CA LEU A 54 0.49 8.51 5.00
C LEU A 54 -0.41 9.60 5.59
N ILE A 55 -0.83 9.48 6.85
CA ILE A 55 -1.67 10.49 7.52
C ILE A 55 -0.80 11.50 8.25
N THR A 56 0.20 11.01 8.99
CA THR A 56 1.07 11.88 9.79
C THR A 56 1.96 12.73 8.91
N SER A 57 2.43 12.23 7.77
CA SER A 57 3.34 12.96 6.89
C SER A 57 2.73 14.25 6.31
N PRO A 58 1.55 14.26 5.65
CA PRO A 58 0.93 15.50 5.17
C PRO A 58 0.55 16.47 6.29
N ALA A 59 0.11 15.97 7.44
CA ALA A 59 -0.25 16.81 8.58
C ALA A 59 0.97 17.57 9.14
N ILE A 60 2.09 16.85 9.33
CA ILE A 60 3.36 17.43 9.77
C ILE A 60 3.90 18.38 8.68
N GLY A 61 3.87 17.96 7.41
CA GLY A 61 4.32 18.76 6.28
C GLY A 61 3.55 20.08 6.13
N ALA A 62 2.22 20.05 6.22
CA ALA A 62 1.38 21.24 6.15
C ALA A 62 1.60 22.17 7.35
N TYR A 63 1.81 21.62 8.56
CA TYR A 63 2.13 22.42 9.74
C TYR A 63 3.49 23.12 9.61
N LEU A 64 4.52 22.39 9.17
CA LEU A 64 5.85 22.96 8.93
C LEU A 64 5.84 23.98 7.79
N ALA A 65 5.05 23.77 6.74
CA ALA A 65 4.89 24.71 5.63
C ALA A 65 4.25 26.05 6.04
N ARG A 66 3.43 26.06 7.09
CA ARG A 66 2.84 27.30 7.62
C ARG A 66 3.81 28.08 8.50
N LEU A 67 4.72 27.40 9.19
CA LEU A 67 5.68 28.02 10.11
C LEU A 67 7.01 28.39 9.43
N TYR A 68 7.43 27.64 8.42
CA TYR A 68 8.70 27.77 7.72
C TYR A 68 8.49 27.82 6.20
N SER A 69 9.54 28.12 5.44
CA SER A 69 9.50 28.08 3.98
C SER A 69 9.64 26.65 3.44
N GLU A 70 9.18 26.41 2.20
CA GLU A 70 9.25 25.11 1.50
C GLU A 70 10.67 24.50 1.49
N ASN A 71 11.71 25.34 1.43
CA ASN A 71 13.11 24.91 1.46
C ASN A 71 13.46 24.14 2.74
N VAL A 72 12.87 24.52 3.88
CA VAL A 72 13.11 23.85 5.17
C VAL A 72 12.48 22.47 5.18
N ILE A 73 11.31 22.30 4.56
CA ILE A 73 10.64 21.00 4.43
C ILE A 73 11.49 20.07 3.57
N ILE A 74 11.97 20.54 2.43
CA ILE A 74 12.81 19.74 1.52
C ILE A 74 14.10 19.31 2.23
N ALA A 75 14.74 20.22 2.98
CA ALA A 75 15.93 19.90 3.76
C ALA A 75 15.65 18.86 4.85
N LEU A 76 14.53 18.99 5.57
CA LEU A 76 14.12 18.05 6.62
C LEU A 76 13.78 16.67 6.04
N SER A 77 13.04 16.60 4.95
CA SER A 77 12.74 15.33 4.25
C SER A 77 14.02 14.64 3.76
N THR A 78 14.99 15.41 3.26
CA THR A 78 16.29 14.87 2.82
C THR A 78 17.09 14.33 4.01
N LEU A 79 17.10 15.04 5.14
CA LEU A 79 17.77 14.58 6.36
C LEU A 79 17.15 13.28 6.89
N VAL A 80 15.82 13.19 6.92
CA VAL A 80 15.10 11.97 7.33
C VAL A 80 15.43 10.80 6.39
N ALA A 81 15.48 11.02 5.07
CA ALA A 81 15.85 9.98 4.12
C ALA A 81 17.30 9.47 4.30
N ILE A 82 18.24 10.37 4.61
CA ILE A 82 19.63 9.98 4.92
C ILE A 82 19.69 9.19 6.22
N LEU A 83 18.95 9.59 7.26
CA LEU A 83 18.89 8.85 8.52
C LEU A 83 18.28 7.46 8.33
N ASP A 84 17.26 7.33 7.49
CA ASP A 84 16.64 6.04 7.18
C ASP A 84 17.62 5.13 6.42
N LEU A 85 18.39 5.66 5.45
CA LEU A 85 19.45 4.91 4.78
C LEU A 85 20.53 4.44 5.76
N LEU A 86 20.95 5.29 6.69
CA LEU A 86 21.93 4.91 7.72
C LEU A 86 21.35 3.85 8.66
N PHE A 87 20.09 3.97 9.05
CA PHE A 87 19.40 2.98 9.87
C PHE A 87 19.31 1.63 9.17
N ILE A 88 18.91 1.60 7.90
CA ILE A 88 18.87 0.37 7.11
C ILE A 88 20.28 -0.25 6.99
N TYR A 89 21.30 0.57 6.73
CA TYR A 89 22.67 0.07 6.57
C TYR A 89 23.27 -0.51 7.87
N PHE A 90 23.02 0.13 9.02
CA PHE A 90 23.64 -0.27 10.29
C PHE A 90 22.78 -1.19 11.16
N CYS A 91 21.46 -1.05 11.12
CA CYS A 91 20.55 -1.71 12.07
C CYS A 91 19.78 -2.88 11.48
N VAL A 92 19.59 -2.96 10.16
CA VAL A 92 18.84 -4.07 9.54
C VAL A 92 19.78 -5.26 9.32
N PRO A 93 19.64 -6.35 10.10
CA PRO A 93 20.45 -7.54 9.87
C PRO A 93 20.04 -8.18 8.55
N GLU A 94 20.98 -8.85 7.89
CA GLU A 94 20.72 -9.53 6.63
C GLU A 94 19.70 -10.67 6.86
N SER A 95 18.55 -10.63 6.16
CA SER A 95 17.46 -11.58 6.40
C SER A 95 17.81 -13.01 5.99
N LEU A 96 18.70 -13.16 5.01
CA LEU A 96 19.01 -14.46 4.43
C LEU A 96 20.10 -15.18 5.23
N PRO A 97 19.83 -16.38 5.77
CA PRO A 97 20.86 -17.20 6.41
C PRO A 97 21.99 -17.53 5.42
N GLU A 98 23.24 -17.52 5.88
CA GLU A 98 24.42 -17.89 5.06
C GLU A 98 24.29 -19.26 4.35
N ARG A 99 23.42 -20.12 4.87
CA ARG A 99 23.11 -21.47 4.35
C ARG A 99 22.29 -21.46 3.06
N LEU A 100 21.49 -20.40 2.85
CA LEU A 100 20.66 -20.14 1.67
C LEU A 100 21.31 -19.12 0.72
N ARG A 101 22.49 -18.57 1.08
CA ARG A 101 23.33 -17.81 0.14
C ARG A 101 23.72 -18.74 -0.99
N THR A 102 22.91 -18.72 -2.04
CA THR A 102 23.23 -19.42 -3.27
C THR A 102 24.48 -18.74 -3.83
N ASN A 103 25.66 -19.33 -3.63
CA ASN A 103 26.92 -19.00 -4.32
C ASN A 103 26.83 -19.24 -5.85
N GLN A 104 25.62 -19.22 -6.41
CA GLN A 104 25.37 -19.35 -7.84
C GLN A 104 25.52 -17.97 -8.46
N LYS A 105 26.51 -17.84 -9.35
CA LYS A 105 26.63 -16.71 -10.26
C LYS A 105 25.26 -16.45 -10.90
N LEU A 106 24.77 -15.22 -10.78
CA LEU A 106 23.58 -14.73 -11.50
C LEU A 106 23.79 -15.04 -12.99
N SER A 107 23.15 -16.11 -13.45
CA SER A 107 23.16 -16.51 -14.85
C SER A 107 21.98 -15.79 -15.50
N TRP A 108 22.26 -15.00 -16.54
CA TRP A 108 21.23 -14.31 -17.33
C TRP A 108 20.14 -15.27 -17.86
N ASN A 109 20.47 -16.56 -18.03
CA ASN A 109 19.51 -17.61 -18.40
C ASN A 109 18.52 -18.01 -17.28
N LYS A 110 18.72 -17.59 -16.02
CA LYS A 110 17.79 -17.83 -14.90
C LYS A 110 16.93 -16.62 -14.57
N ILE A 111 17.22 -15.45 -15.15
CA ILE A 111 16.44 -14.22 -14.97
C ILE A 111 15.39 -14.19 -16.08
N ASP A 112 14.41 -15.10 -16.00
CA ASP A 112 13.23 -15.03 -16.87
C ASP A 112 12.08 -14.37 -16.10
N PRO A 113 11.84 -13.06 -16.29
CA PRO A 113 10.74 -12.36 -15.64
C PRO A 113 9.36 -12.92 -16.05
N PHE A 114 9.27 -13.56 -17.22
CA PHE A 114 8.03 -14.20 -17.71
C PHE A 114 7.94 -15.68 -17.32
N GLY A 115 9.03 -16.30 -16.91
CA GLY A 115 9.08 -17.69 -16.45
C GLY A 115 8.21 -17.92 -15.22
N ALA A 116 8.22 -16.97 -14.27
CA ALA A 116 7.30 -16.97 -13.13
C ALA A 116 5.83 -16.89 -13.58
N LEU A 117 5.53 -16.05 -14.57
CA LEU A 117 4.19 -15.89 -15.12
C LEU A 117 3.70 -17.17 -15.82
N ARG A 118 4.61 -17.89 -16.50
CA ARG A 118 4.30 -19.17 -17.16
C ARG A 118 4.07 -20.31 -16.18
N ASN A 119 4.70 -20.27 -15.01
CA ASN A 119 4.47 -21.25 -13.95
C ASN A 119 3.11 -21.03 -13.26
N ILE A 120 2.61 -19.80 -13.18
CA ILE A 120 1.29 -19.49 -12.60
C ILE A 120 0.17 -20.21 -13.37
N THR A 121 0.29 -20.38 -14.69
CA THR A 121 -0.74 -21.06 -15.50
C THR A 121 -0.78 -22.58 -15.32
N HIS A 122 0.26 -23.18 -14.71
CA HIS A 122 0.32 -24.62 -14.50
C HIS A 122 -0.40 -25.08 -13.23
N ASP A 123 -0.46 -24.24 -12.19
CA ASP A 123 -1.18 -24.55 -10.95
C ASP A 123 -2.51 -23.79 -10.91
N ARG A 124 -3.61 -24.55 -10.90
CA ARG A 124 -4.97 -24.01 -10.85
C ARG A 124 -5.20 -23.15 -9.60
N PHE A 125 -4.58 -23.49 -8.46
CA PHE A 125 -4.74 -22.74 -7.22
C PHE A 125 -4.07 -21.36 -7.32
N ILE A 126 -2.83 -21.31 -7.78
CA ILE A 126 -2.07 -20.07 -7.97
C ILE A 126 -2.75 -19.18 -9.02
N TYR A 127 -3.18 -19.77 -10.13
CA TYR A 127 -3.94 -19.05 -11.16
C TYR A 127 -5.20 -18.38 -10.60
N LEU A 128 -5.97 -19.08 -9.77
CA LEU A 128 -7.18 -18.53 -9.16
C LEU A 128 -6.87 -17.38 -8.19
N ILE A 129 -5.81 -17.48 -7.38
CA ILE A 129 -5.39 -16.39 -6.51
C ILE A 129 -4.95 -15.17 -7.32
N CYS A 130 -4.13 -15.36 -8.36
CA CYS A 130 -3.73 -14.26 -9.24
C CYS A 130 -4.93 -13.59 -9.90
N LEU A 131 -5.92 -14.37 -10.35
CA LEU A 131 -7.15 -13.83 -10.92
C LEU A 131 -7.96 -13.03 -9.90
N ILE A 132 -8.09 -13.53 -8.66
CA ILE A 132 -8.77 -12.82 -7.57
C ILE A 132 -8.07 -11.50 -7.26
N VAL A 133 -6.75 -11.50 -7.14
CA VAL A 133 -5.95 -10.28 -6.91
C VAL A 133 -6.13 -9.30 -8.06
N LEU A 134 -6.05 -9.76 -9.31
CA LEU A 134 -6.25 -8.92 -10.49
C LEU A 134 -7.65 -8.28 -10.49
N LEU A 135 -8.70 -9.07 -10.26
CA LEU A 135 -10.09 -8.59 -10.25
C LEU A 135 -10.40 -7.67 -9.07
N SER A 136 -9.73 -7.86 -7.93
CA SER A 136 -9.86 -7.01 -6.75
C SER A 136 -9.14 -5.67 -6.95
N TYR A 137 -7.92 -5.69 -7.51
CA TYR A 137 -7.08 -4.51 -7.62
C TYR A 137 -7.46 -3.60 -8.80
N LEU A 138 -8.01 -4.17 -9.88
CA LEU A 138 -8.42 -3.42 -11.07
C LEU A 138 -9.45 -2.30 -10.77
N PRO A 139 -10.59 -2.56 -10.10
CA PRO A 139 -11.54 -1.52 -9.73
C PRO A 139 -10.97 -0.56 -8.68
N GLU A 140 -10.11 -1.04 -7.78
CA GLU A 140 -9.48 -0.21 -6.75
C GLU A 140 -8.51 0.82 -7.37
N ALA A 141 -7.70 0.42 -8.35
CA ALA A 141 -6.83 1.33 -9.10
C ALA A 141 -7.64 2.40 -9.87
N GLY A 142 -8.77 1.99 -10.45
CA GLY A 142 -9.72 2.92 -11.09
C GLY A 142 -10.32 3.91 -10.08
N GLN A 143 -10.67 3.44 -8.88
CA GLN A 143 -11.13 4.27 -7.79
C GLN A 143 -10.07 5.33 -7.44
N TYR A 144 -8.84 4.96 -7.08
CA TYR A 144 -7.79 5.92 -6.68
C TYR A 144 -7.56 7.03 -7.71
N SER A 145 -7.66 6.70 -9.00
CA SER A 145 -7.44 7.66 -10.10
C SER A 145 -8.53 8.74 -10.19
N CYS A 146 -9.79 8.37 -9.93
CA CYS A 146 -10.94 9.26 -10.13
C CYS A 146 -11.54 9.78 -8.81
N PHE A 147 -11.17 9.19 -7.67
CA PHE A 147 -11.83 9.40 -6.39
C PHE A 147 -11.84 10.87 -5.94
N PHE A 148 -10.67 11.51 -5.91
CA PHE A 148 -10.56 12.92 -5.50
C PHE A 148 -11.26 13.87 -6.46
N VAL A 149 -11.25 13.55 -7.76
CA VAL A 149 -11.96 14.33 -8.78
C VAL A 149 -13.48 14.21 -8.57
N TYR A 150 -13.97 13.00 -8.26
CA TYR A 150 -15.37 12.75 -7.97
C TYR A 150 -15.85 13.50 -6.72
N LEU A 151 -15.09 13.45 -5.61
CA LEU A 151 -15.41 14.19 -4.38
C LEU A 151 -15.58 15.69 -4.65
N ARG A 152 -14.67 16.29 -5.43
CA ARG A 152 -14.71 17.72 -5.74
C ARG A 152 -15.81 18.08 -6.73
N LEU A 153 -15.98 17.33 -7.81
CA LEU A 153 -16.89 17.70 -8.91
C LEU A 153 -18.36 17.30 -8.65
N MET A 154 -18.60 16.14 -8.03
CA MET A 154 -19.96 15.61 -7.85
C MET A 154 -20.55 15.93 -6.48
N LEU A 155 -19.74 15.82 -5.42
CA LEU A 155 -20.19 16.08 -4.05
C LEU A 155 -19.89 17.50 -3.58
N GLY A 156 -19.15 18.28 -4.37
CA GLY A 156 -18.81 19.66 -4.05
C GLY A 156 -17.92 19.81 -2.82
N PHE A 157 -17.16 18.76 -2.45
CA PHE A 157 -16.27 18.83 -1.28
C PHE A 157 -15.26 19.95 -1.44
N SER A 158 -15.14 20.75 -0.40
CA SER A 158 -14.05 21.71 -0.23
C SER A 158 -12.71 21.00 -0.05
N GLU A 159 -11.59 21.70 -0.30
CA GLU A 159 -10.25 21.11 -0.14
C GLU A 159 -10.00 20.64 1.31
N ASP A 160 -10.55 21.36 2.29
CA ASP A 160 -10.49 20.99 3.70
C ASP A 160 -11.29 19.71 4.01
N GLU A 161 -12.49 19.54 3.42
CA GLU A 161 -13.29 18.33 3.60
C GLU A 161 -12.64 17.09 3.00
N VAL A 162 -11.97 17.23 1.84
CA VAL A 162 -11.18 16.14 1.26
C VAL A 162 -10.03 15.76 2.19
N ALA A 163 -9.32 16.74 2.78
CA ALA A 163 -8.25 16.47 3.72
C ALA A 163 -8.75 15.74 4.98
N TYR A 164 -9.89 16.18 5.56
CA TYR A 164 -10.51 15.47 6.69
C TYR A 164 -10.94 14.06 6.33
N PHE A 165 -11.44 13.85 5.11
CA PHE A 165 -11.85 12.54 4.64
C PHE A 165 -10.67 11.57 4.48
N ILE A 166 -9.55 12.04 3.91
CA ILE A 166 -8.31 11.25 3.82
C ILE A 166 -7.80 10.89 5.22
N ALA A 167 -7.78 11.86 6.14
CA ALA A 167 -7.35 11.63 7.51
C ALA A 167 -8.25 10.59 8.20
N PHE A 168 -9.57 10.68 8.02
CA PHE A 168 -10.53 9.72 8.56
C PHE A 168 -10.31 8.31 8.02
N ILE A 169 -10.23 8.13 6.70
CA ILE A 169 -9.97 6.82 6.09
C ILE A 169 -8.64 6.26 6.58
N GLY A 170 -7.59 7.09 6.62
CA GLY A 170 -6.27 6.63 7.03
C GLY A 170 -6.27 6.14 8.47
N VAL A 171 -6.85 6.90 9.40
CA VAL A 171 -6.89 6.51 10.82
C VAL A 171 -7.66 5.20 10.98
N LEU A 172 -8.80 5.09 10.31
CA LEU A 172 -9.62 3.90 10.36
C LEU A 172 -8.91 2.69 9.71
N SER A 173 -8.15 2.91 8.63
CA SER A 173 -7.35 1.88 7.96
C SER A 173 -6.22 1.39 8.86
N CYS A 174 -5.56 2.30 9.58
CA CYS A 174 -4.54 1.93 10.57
C CYS A 174 -5.13 1.06 11.68
N ILE A 175 -6.31 1.42 12.21
CA ILE A 175 -7.02 0.60 13.21
C ILE A 175 -7.44 -0.75 12.62
N ALA A 176 -7.96 -0.78 11.39
CA ALA A 176 -8.38 -2.01 10.74
C ALA A 176 -7.21 -2.98 10.52
N GLN A 177 -6.07 -2.47 10.06
CA GLN A 177 -4.90 -3.30 9.77
C GLN A 177 -4.16 -3.76 11.05
N THR A 178 -4.19 -2.98 12.13
CA THR A 178 -3.56 -3.38 13.41
C THR A 178 -4.44 -4.31 14.25
N LEU A 179 -5.72 -3.97 14.40
CA LEU A 179 -6.62 -4.61 15.36
C LEU A 179 -7.55 -5.63 14.68
N ILE A 180 -8.22 -5.23 13.60
CA ILE A 180 -9.23 -6.08 12.94
C ILE A 180 -8.55 -7.26 12.24
N LEU A 181 -7.47 -7.01 11.50
CA LEU A 181 -6.68 -8.06 10.84
C LEU A 181 -6.14 -9.07 11.85
N ALA A 182 -5.48 -8.60 12.92
CA ALA A 182 -4.91 -9.47 13.95
C ALA A 182 -5.98 -10.32 14.64
N CYS A 183 -7.17 -9.76 14.89
CA CYS A 183 -8.31 -10.48 15.44
C CYS A 183 -8.82 -11.54 14.45
N LEU A 184 -9.12 -11.15 13.21
CA LEU A 184 -9.65 -12.07 12.19
C LEU A 184 -8.71 -13.24 11.93
N GLN A 185 -7.40 -12.98 11.82
CA GLN A 185 -6.40 -14.02 11.60
C GLN A 185 -6.34 -15.00 12.77
N ARG A 186 -6.46 -14.52 14.02
CA ARG A 186 -6.42 -15.37 15.21
C ARG A 186 -7.66 -16.26 15.37
N TYR A 187 -8.84 -15.77 14.96
CA TYR A 187 -10.11 -16.48 15.18
C TYR A 187 -10.59 -17.30 13.97
N PHE A 188 -10.37 -16.81 12.75
CA PHE A 188 -10.97 -17.37 11.52
C PHE A 188 -9.94 -17.90 10.53
N GLY A 189 -8.66 -17.52 10.63
CA GLY A 189 -7.61 -17.94 9.70
C GLY A 189 -7.55 -17.11 8.42
N ALA A 190 -6.58 -17.42 7.55
CA ALA A 190 -6.24 -16.59 6.40
C ALA A 190 -7.32 -16.57 5.31
N LYS A 191 -7.91 -17.72 4.99
CA LYS A 191 -8.89 -17.85 3.89
C LYS A 191 -10.17 -17.07 4.18
N GLU A 192 -10.68 -17.18 5.39
CA GLU A 192 -11.87 -16.52 5.89
C GLU A 192 -11.65 -15.01 5.96
N THR A 193 -10.45 -14.58 6.37
CA THR A 193 -10.07 -13.17 6.39
C THR A 193 -10.08 -12.58 4.98
N ILE A 194 -9.57 -13.30 3.97
CA ILE A 194 -9.64 -12.87 2.57
C ILE A 194 -11.09 -12.76 2.10
N MET A 195 -11.95 -13.74 2.41
CA MET A 195 -13.37 -13.70 2.02
C MET A 195 -14.11 -12.50 2.64
N VAL A 196 -13.87 -12.22 3.91
CA VAL A 196 -14.47 -11.07 4.61
C VAL A 196 -13.98 -9.76 4.01
N GLY A 197 -12.68 -9.65 3.72
CA GLY A 197 -12.08 -8.47 3.08
C GLY A 197 -12.69 -8.19 1.70
N LEU A 198 -12.80 -9.22 0.85
CA LEU A 198 -13.43 -9.12 -0.47
C LEU A 198 -14.92 -8.74 -0.38
N PHE A 199 -15.64 -9.26 0.62
CA PHE A 199 -17.03 -8.87 0.85
C PHE A 199 -17.15 -7.38 1.19
N PHE A 200 -16.31 -6.88 2.11
CA PHE A 200 -16.27 -5.45 2.43
C PHE A 200 -15.89 -4.59 1.23
N GLN A 201 -14.99 -5.07 0.37
CA GLN A 201 -14.60 -4.39 -0.86
C GLN A 201 -15.77 -4.25 -1.84
N ILE A 202 -16.58 -5.31 -2.02
CA ILE A 202 -17.78 -5.25 -2.86
C ILE A 202 -18.77 -4.21 -2.31
N VAL A 203 -19.03 -4.26 -0.99
CA VAL A 203 -19.96 -3.33 -0.33
C VAL A 203 -19.46 -1.89 -0.44
N GLN A 204 -18.16 -1.65 -0.25
CA GLN A 204 -17.52 -0.34 -0.45
C GLN A 204 -17.70 0.17 -1.88
N LEU A 205 -17.33 -0.62 -2.89
CA LEU A 205 -17.43 -0.21 -4.30
C LEU A 205 -18.87 0.08 -4.70
N ALA A 206 -19.83 -0.73 -4.24
CA ALA A 206 -21.24 -0.49 -4.44
C ALA A 206 -21.70 0.81 -3.75
N ALA A 207 -21.24 1.04 -2.51
CA ALA A 207 -21.56 2.26 -1.77
C ALA A 207 -20.99 3.51 -2.46
N PHE A 208 -19.76 3.47 -2.99
CA PHE A 208 -19.19 4.57 -3.77
C PHE A 208 -19.93 4.80 -5.09
N GLY A 209 -20.40 3.74 -5.76
CA GLY A 209 -21.21 3.87 -6.97
C GLY A 209 -22.58 4.53 -6.73
N ILE A 210 -23.17 4.32 -5.56
CA ILE A 210 -24.49 4.85 -5.19
C ILE A 210 -24.39 6.19 -4.43
N ALA A 211 -23.20 6.55 -3.93
CA ALA A 211 -23.00 7.69 -3.04
C ALA A 211 -23.40 9.03 -3.67
N THR A 212 -24.66 9.44 -3.49
CA THR A 212 -25.18 10.73 -3.93
C THR A 212 -25.15 11.78 -2.81
N SER A 213 -24.79 11.38 -1.59
CA SER A 213 -24.82 12.22 -0.39
C SER A 213 -23.51 12.10 0.40
N ASN A 214 -23.10 13.20 1.02
CA ASN A 214 -21.88 13.28 1.83
C ASN A 214 -21.85 12.18 2.91
N SER A 215 -22.97 11.93 3.61
CA SER A 215 -23.02 10.91 4.67
C SER A 215 -22.75 9.49 4.17
N ILE A 216 -23.23 9.16 2.97
CA ILE A 216 -22.99 7.85 2.34
C ILE A 216 -21.51 7.71 1.99
N MET A 217 -20.87 8.81 1.55
CA MET A 217 -19.43 8.84 1.24
C MET A 217 -18.58 8.59 2.49
N TRP A 218 -18.90 9.22 3.63
CA TRP A 218 -18.22 8.97 4.91
C TRP A 218 -18.38 7.52 5.39
N PHE A 219 -19.58 6.95 5.26
CA PHE A 219 -19.82 5.54 5.58
C PHE A 219 -19.05 4.60 4.65
N ALA A 220 -19.05 4.87 3.35
CA ALA A 220 -18.29 4.11 2.35
C ALA A 220 -16.78 4.19 2.60
N GLY A 221 -16.26 5.34 3.03
CA GLY A 221 -14.88 5.50 3.47
C GLY A 221 -14.54 4.64 4.68
N GLY A 222 -15.47 4.52 5.62
CA GLY A 222 -15.32 3.60 6.75
C GLY A 222 -15.23 2.13 6.33
N LEU A 223 -16.09 1.71 5.39
CA LEU A 223 -16.03 0.37 4.80
C LEU A 223 -14.73 0.13 4.01
N ALA A 224 -14.21 1.16 3.33
CA ALA A 224 -12.95 1.11 2.61
C ALA A 224 -11.75 0.85 3.54
N ALA A 225 -11.79 1.41 4.75
CA ALA A 225 -10.76 1.11 5.73
C ALA A 225 -10.79 -0.36 6.17
N LEU A 226 -11.98 -0.97 6.33
CA LEU A 226 -12.09 -2.39 6.66
C LEU A 226 -11.66 -3.31 5.50
N SER A 227 -11.90 -2.93 4.25
CA SER A 227 -11.48 -3.72 3.09
C SER A 227 -9.95 -3.74 2.90
N SER A 228 -9.22 -2.76 3.45
CA SER A 228 -7.74 -2.70 3.38
C SER A 228 -7.02 -3.90 4.03
N VAL A 229 -7.73 -4.68 4.85
CA VAL A 229 -7.28 -5.94 5.48
C VAL A 229 -7.04 -7.06 4.45
N THR A 230 -7.62 -6.94 3.26
CA THR A 230 -7.55 -7.96 2.19
C THR A 230 -6.13 -8.14 1.67
N TYR A 231 -5.38 -7.05 1.48
CA TYR A 231 -4.07 -7.08 0.83
C TYR A 231 -3.01 -7.84 1.69
N PRO A 232 -2.82 -7.54 2.99
CA PRO A 232 -1.93 -8.31 3.86
C PRO A 232 -2.31 -9.79 3.99
N SER A 233 -3.60 -10.11 3.87
CA SER A 233 -4.10 -11.48 4.00
C SER A 233 -3.85 -12.33 2.77
N ILE A 234 -3.89 -11.73 1.56
CA ILE A 234 -3.55 -12.43 0.31
C ILE A 234 -2.04 -12.59 0.16
N SER A 235 -1.24 -11.63 0.65
CA SER A 235 0.22 -11.70 0.57
C SER A 235 0.88 -12.65 1.57
N ALA A 236 0.15 -13.05 2.63
CA ALA A 236 0.59 -13.97 3.70
C ALA A 236 0.74 -15.41 3.22
#